data_AF-A0A4R6DSV9-F1
#
_entry.id   AF-A0A4R6DSV9-F1
#
_cell.length_a   1.000
_cell.length_b   1.000
_cell.length_c   1.000
_cell.angle_alpha   90.00
_cell.angle_beta   90.00
_cell.angle_gamma   90.00
#
_symmetry.space_group_name_H-M   'P 1'
#
loop_
_entity.id
_entity.type
_entity.pdbx_description
1 polymer ?
#
loop_
_entity_poly.entity_id
_entity_poly.type
_entity_poly.pdbx_seq_one_letter_code
_entity_poly.pdbx_strand_id
1 'polypeptide(L)' 'MTARPTLRQRKTFALIRIVAGLVAAFYLGYVVVANLLAGVPFDNTLRFSALVALAGLGYAGWYLRDLSAVAREERGDV' A
#
# COMPACT_ATOMS: atom_id res chain seq x y z
N MET A 1 24.77 -2.91 18.49
CA MET A 1 23.44 -2.95 19.13
C MET A 1 22.47 -2.15 18.28
N THR A 2 21.59 -2.79 17.50
CA THR A 2 20.52 -2.08 16.78
C THR A 2 19.32 -1.90 17.71
N ALA A 3 19.07 -0.67 18.15
CA ALA A 3 17.90 -0.36 18.97
C ALA A 3 16.62 -0.72 18.20
N ARG A 4 15.71 -1.48 18.81
CA ARG A 4 14.41 -1.78 18.21
C ARG A 4 13.58 -0.49 18.13
N PRO A 5 12.94 -0.20 16.98
CA PRO A 5 12.06 0.96 16.87
C PRO A 5 10.89 0.84 17.85
N THR A 6 10.50 1.99 18.42
CA THR A 6 9.39 2.07 19.39
C THR A 6 8.04 1.72 18.76
N LEU A 7 7.04 1.36 19.58
CA LEU A 7 5.67 1.07 19.12
C LEU A 7 5.07 2.22 18.29
N ARG A 8 5.22 3.46 18.78
CA ARG A 8 4.78 4.66 18.04
C ARG A 8 5.46 4.79 16.69
N GLN A 9 6.78 4.56 16.61
CA GLN A 9 7.50 4.60 15.34
C GLN A 9 6.99 3.52 14.39
N ARG A 10 6.83 2.27 14.83
CA ARG A 10 6.29 1.17 14.02
C ARG A 10 4.90 1.51 13.45
N LYS A 11 4.02 2.06 14.29
CA LYS A 11 2.67 2.49 13.91
C LYS A 11 2.69 3.57 12.82
N THR A 12 3.45 4.64 13.04
CA THR A 12 3.59 5.72 12.05
C THR A 12 4.16 5.21 10.73
N PHE A 13 5.18 4.36 10.81
CA PHE A 13 5.82 3.75 9.64
C PHE A 13 4.87 2.84 8.85
N ALA A 14 4.00 2.09 9.52
CA ALA A 14 2.98 1.29 8.86
C ALA A 14 1.94 2.19 8.16
N LEU A 15 1.43 3.21 8.87
CA LEU A 15 0.44 4.14 8.32
C LEU A 15 0.93 4.87 7.06
N ILE A 16 2.16 5.41 7.08
CA ILE A 16 2.75 6.09 5.91
C ILE A 16 2.74 5.17 4.68
N ARG A 17 3.11 3.90 4.89
CA ARG A 17 3.22 2.91 3.81
C ARG A 17 1.86 2.45 3.29
N ILE A 18 0.87 2.32 4.16
CA ILE A 18 -0.51 2.06 3.77
C ILE A 18 -1.01 3.18 2.88
N VAL A 19 -0.85 4.43 3.31
CA VAL A 19 -1.29 5.61 2.54
C VAL A 19 -0.57 5.68 1.20
N ALA A 20 0.75 5.49 1.17
CA ALA A 20 1.52 5.50 -0.06
C ALA A 20 1.06 4.41 -1.04
N GLY A 21 0.84 3.18 -0.54
CA GLY A 21 0.33 2.06 -1.34
C GLY A 21 -1.06 2.33 -1.92
N LEU A 22 -1.96 2.92 -1.12
CA LEU A 22 -3.31 3.28 -1.56
C LEU A 22 -3.29 4.40 -2.60
N VAL A 23 -2.48 5.45 -2.41
CA VAL A 23 -2.36 6.55 -3.38
C VAL A 23 -1.84 6.01 -4.71
N ALA A 24 -0.79 5.18 -4.69
CA ALA A 24 -0.26 4.56 -5.90
C ALA A 24 -1.31 3.68 -6.60
N ALA A 25 -2.02 2.85 -5.83
CA ALA A 25 -3.08 1.99 -6.34
C ALA A 25 -4.21 2.77 -7.01
N PHE A 26 -4.73 3.80 -6.35
CA PHE A 26 -5.84 4.59 -6.88
C PHE A 26 -5.43 5.44 -8.08
N TYR A 27 -4.27 6.09 -8.03
CA TYR A 27 -3.79 6.88 -9.14
C TYR A 27 -3.53 6.03 -10.39
N LEU A 28 -2.78 4.94 -10.25
CA LEU A 28 -2.48 4.08 -11.39
C LEU A 28 -3.71 3.30 -11.87
N GLY A 29 -4.58 2.87 -10.95
CA GLY A 29 -5.87 2.29 -11.29
C GLY A 29 -6.74 3.25 -12.12
N TYR A 30 -6.80 4.52 -11.72
CA TYR A 30 -7.46 5.57 -12.49
C TYR A 30 -6.84 5.72 -13.88
N VAL A 31 -5.51 5.81 -13.98
CA VAL A 31 -4.80 5.90 -15.27
C VAL A 31 -5.16 4.73 -16.18
N VAL A 32 -5.16 3.50 -15.66
CA VAL A 32 -5.53 2.30 -16.41
C VAL A 32 -6.96 2.37 -16.91
N VAL A 33 -7.91 2.63 -16.02
CA VAL A 33 -9.34 2.69 -16.37
C VAL A 33 -9.62 3.81 -17.37
N ALA A 34 -9.09 5.01 -17.14
CA ALA A 34 -9.29 6.16 -18.02
C ALA A 34 -8.75 5.92 -19.43
N ASN A 35 -7.56 5.32 -19.56
CA ASN A 35 -6.96 5.02 -20.86
C ASN A 35 -7.74 3.92 -21.60
N LEU A 36 -8.19 2.88 -20.90
CA LEU A 36 -9.04 1.84 -21.51
C LEU A 36 -10.36 2.41 -22.00
N LEU A 37 -11.00 3.30 -21.23
CA LEU A 37 -12.22 4.01 -21.64
C LEU A 37 -11.99 4.95 -22.83
N ALA A 38 -10.78 5.49 -22.98
CA ALA A 38 -10.37 6.28 -24.13
C ALA A 38 -10.01 5.43 -25.37
N GLY A 39 -10.11 4.10 -25.29
CA GLY A 39 -9.78 3.19 -26.39
C GLY A 39 -8.28 2.96 -26.61
N VAL A 40 -7.44 3.38 -25.65
CA VAL A 40 -5.99 3.14 -25.71
C VAL A 40 -5.72 1.64 -25.54
N PRO A 41 -4.86 1.03 -26.38
CA PRO A 41 -4.54 -0.39 -26.27
C PRO A 41 -3.88 -0.70 -24.93
N PHE A 42 -4.21 -1.88 -24.38
CA PHE A 42 -3.61 -2.39 -23.14
C PHE A 42 -2.20 -2.94 -23.40
N ASP A 43 -1.28 -2.03 -23.68
CA ASP A 43 0.12 -2.28 -24.01
C ASP A 43 0.97 -2.59 -22.77
N ASN A 44 2.28 -2.71 -22.96
CA ASN A 44 3.21 -3.04 -21.88
C ASN A 44 3.26 -1.94 -20.79
N THR A 45 3.10 -0.68 -21.17
CA THR A 45 3.10 0.44 -20.22
C THR A 45 1.86 0.38 -19.34
N LEU A 46 0.69 0.21 -19.94
CA LEU A 46 -0.57 0.18 -19.21
C LEU A 46 -0.71 -1.09 -18.35
N ARG A 47 -0.19 -2.23 -18.83
CA ARG A 47 -0.05 -3.47 -18.03
C ARG A 47 0.86 -3.25 -16.83
N PHE A 48 2.01 -2.61 -17.02
CA PHE A 48 2.92 -2.31 -15.90
C PHE A 48 2.23 -1.41 -14.86
N SER A 49 1.53 -0.36 -15.28
CA SER A 49 0.73 0.48 -14.38
C SER A 49 -0.32 -0.34 -13.61
N ALA A 50 -1.02 -1.27 -14.27
CA ALA A 50 -1.99 -2.15 -13.61
C ALA A 50 -1.32 -3.06 -12.57
N LEU A 51 -0.16 -3.65 -12.89
CA LEU A 51 0.61 -4.47 -11.96
C LEU A 51 1.08 -3.66 -10.75
N VAL A 52 1.57 -2.43 -10.96
CA VAL A 52 1.98 -1.56 -9.86
C VAL A 52 0.78 -1.12 -9.01
N ALA A 53 -0.38 -0.88 -9.63
CA ALA A 53 -1.60 -0.57 -8.88
C ALA A 53 -1.98 -1.72 -7.94
N LEU A 54 -1.97 -2.96 -8.44
CA LEU A 54 -2.21 -4.17 -7.65
C LEU A 54 -1.15 -4.37 -6.57
N ALA A 55 0.12 -4.12 -6.88
CA ALA A 55 1.21 -4.18 -5.91
C ALA A 55 1.01 -3.14 -4.80
N GLY A 56 0.55 -1.93 -5.12
CA GLY A 56 0.20 -0.88 -4.14
C GLY A 56 -0.90 -1.32 -3.17
N LEU A 57 -1.95 -1.99 -3.68
CA LEU A 57 -2.99 -2.59 -2.84
C LEU A 57 -2.44 -3.70 -1.94
N GLY A 58 -1.64 -4.61 -2.49
CA GLY A 58 -0.99 -5.68 -1.74
C GLY A 58 -0.07 -5.14 -0.64
N TYR A 59 0.70 -4.10 -0.95
CA TYR A 59 1.58 -3.40 -0.03
C TYR A 59 0.79 -2.76 1.11
N ALA A 60 -0.29 -2.04 0.80
CA ALA A 60 -1.15 -1.45 1.81
C ALA A 60 -1.81 -2.53 2.70
N GLY A 61 -2.29 -3.61 2.11
CA GLY A 61 -2.87 -4.74 2.85
C GLY A 61 -1.85 -5.42 3.78
N TRP A 62 -0.60 -5.56 3.35
CA TRP A 62 0.46 -6.13 4.17
C TRP A 62 0.75 -5.26 5.40
N TYR A 63 0.93 -3.94 5.22
CA TYR A 63 1.17 -3.03 6.35
C TYR A 63 -0.06 -2.82 7.24
N LEU A 64 -1.27 -3.06 6.75
CA LEU A 64 -2.47 -3.07 7.59
C LEU A 64 -2.44 -4.23 8.58
N ARG A 65 -1.88 -5.39 8.20
CA ARG A 65 -1.67 -6.53 9.11
C ARG A 65 -0.66 -6.18 10.19
N ASP A 66 0.45 -5.54 9.82
CA ASP A 66 1.45 -5.05 10.77
C ASP A 66 0.86 -4.02 11.74
N LEU A 67 0.07 -3.07 11.24
CA LEU A 67 -0.61 -2.09 12.06
C LEU A 67 -1.57 -2.75 13.06
N SER A 68 -2.28 -3.79 12.62
CA SER A 68 -3.19 -4.57 13.47
C SER A 68 -2.43 -5.30 14.58
N ALA A 69 -1.24 -5.83 14.30
CA ALA A 69 -0.38 -6.44 15.30
C ALA A 69 0.11 -5.41 16.34
N VAL A 70 0.59 -4.25 15.88
CA VAL A 70 1.01 -3.15 16.78
C VAL A 70 -0.15 -2.67 17.65
N ALA A 71 -1.38 -2.60 17.11
CA ALA A 71 -2.56 -2.19 17.87
C ALA A 71 -2.95 -3.19 18.98
N ARG A 72 -2.69 -4.49 18.79
CA ARG A 72 -2.88 -5.52 19.84
C ARG A 72 -1.82 -5.40 20.92
N GLU A 73 -0.57 -5.18 20.53
CA GLU A 73 0.54 -4.92 21.47
C GLU A 73 0.27 -3.65 22.31
N GLU A 74 -0.29 -2.59 21.72
CA GLU A 74 -0.68 -1.36 22.45
C GLU A 74 -1.83 -1.60 23.46
N ARG A 75 -2.70 -2.59 23.24
CA ARG A 75 -3.82 -2.93 24.14
C ARG A 75 -3.43 -3.82 25.32
N GLY A 76 -2.21 -4.36 25.31
CA GLY A 76 -1.78 -5.36 26.29
C GLY A 76 -2.38 -6.75 26.05
N ASP A 77 -2.88 -7.02 24.84
CA ASP A 77 -3.45 -8.33 24.43
C ASP A 77 -2.35 -9.37 24.08
N VAL A 78 -1.13 -9.20 24.61
CA VAL A 78 0.07 -10.03 24.34
C VAL A 78 0.88 -10.24 25.61
#